data_AF-A0A093XZU1-F1
#
_entry.id   AF-A0A093XZU1-F1
#
_cell.length_a   1.000
_cell.length_b   1.000
_cell.length_c   1.000
_cell.angle_alpha   90.00
_cell.angle_beta   90.00
_cell.angle_gamma   90.00
#
_symmetry.space_group_name_H-M   'P 1'
#
loop_
_entity.id
_entity.type
_entity.pdbx_description
1 polymer ?
#
loop_
_entity_poly.entity_id
_entity_poly.type
_entity_poly.pdbx_seq_one_letter_code
_entity_poly.pdbx_strand_id
1 'polypeptide(L)'
;MAINAERIMNLAAPFAGDKNQTKDNLVHLKDGQIVGEWRDSAYALRAIGSLARNNFVNQTHWANLADRYAQVWEDETLGFFKVTVPESNAKQLVSSYAQTISLTGPNQTDTIDGDVIYHALALDGNNNQTQVLIMNTDDCFRHFLLNTTGDQDQLTVFVNQTANNIRRTFPAGLLTDAGVIVANPAYGQDPVYARNWTSGAYHGTVIWSWPLAMMAKQQLSRCETGNNSASHAHIRTPDFCNDAAVYDNAKTAYNVLWDSIEANQAQLSQEVWSWIYDSSNDTFVPTPLGVMPPPPGTASRTESDIRQLWSLTFLSVKRNTSF
;
A
#
# COMPACT_ATOMS: atom_id res chain seq x y z
N MET A 1 -21.46 12.97 -15.21
CA MET A 1 -20.01 13.10 -14.94
C MET A 1 -19.71 14.19 -13.91
N ALA A 2 -20.36 15.37 -13.98
CA ALA A 2 -20.11 16.47 -13.03
C ALA A 2 -20.45 16.17 -11.55
N ILE A 3 -21.49 15.37 -11.25
CA ILE A 3 -21.95 15.13 -9.86
C ILE A 3 -20.86 14.50 -8.98
N ASN A 4 -20.13 13.50 -9.49
CA ASN A 4 -19.07 12.85 -8.73
C ASN A 4 -17.87 13.78 -8.54
N ALA A 5 -17.50 14.52 -9.59
CA ALA A 5 -16.42 15.51 -9.53
C ALA A 5 -16.73 16.61 -8.52
N GLU A 6 -17.96 17.14 -8.54
CA GLU A 6 -18.43 18.14 -7.58
C GLU A 6 -18.38 17.64 -6.15
N ARG A 7 -18.86 16.41 -5.92
CA ARG A 7 -18.81 15.79 -4.60
C ARG A 7 -17.37 15.65 -4.10
N ILE A 8 -16.45 15.22 -4.94
CA ILE A 8 -15.03 15.09 -4.59
C ILE A 8 -14.43 16.47 -4.26
N MET A 9 -14.66 17.48 -5.11
CA MET A 9 -14.19 18.84 -4.86
C MET A 9 -14.72 19.40 -3.54
N ASN A 10 -16.00 19.16 -3.23
CA ASN A 10 -16.63 19.63 -1.99
C ASN A 10 -16.09 18.91 -0.74
N LEU A 11 -15.87 17.59 -0.83
CA LEU A 11 -15.32 16.81 0.29
C LEU A 11 -13.83 17.07 0.53
N ALA A 12 -13.08 17.42 -0.52
CA ALA A 12 -11.66 17.73 -0.41
C ALA A 12 -11.39 19.17 0.08
N ALA A 13 -12.35 20.09 -0.12
CA ALA A 13 -12.18 21.51 0.16
C ALA A 13 -11.83 21.84 1.62
N PRO A 14 -12.45 21.24 2.66
CA PRO A 14 -12.14 21.57 4.06
C PRO A 14 -10.67 21.36 4.39
N PHE A 15 -10.11 20.19 4.08
CA PHE A 15 -8.71 19.87 4.32
C PHE A 15 -7.76 20.73 3.48
N ALA A 16 -8.16 21.10 2.26
CA ALA A 16 -7.35 21.91 1.37
C ALA A 16 -7.39 23.43 1.69
N GLY A 17 -8.17 23.85 2.68
CA GLY A 17 -8.25 25.24 3.12
C GLY A 17 -6.95 25.74 3.78
N ASP A 18 -6.76 27.05 3.83
CA ASP A 18 -5.58 27.65 4.46
C ASP A 18 -5.50 27.26 5.94
N LYS A 19 -4.41 26.60 6.35
CA LYS A 19 -4.16 26.09 7.71
C LYS A 19 -5.25 25.16 8.27
N ASN A 20 -6.00 24.49 7.38
CA ASN A 20 -7.08 23.57 7.76
C ASN A 20 -6.69 22.09 7.67
N GLN A 21 -5.39 21.78 7.54
CA GLN A 21 -4.86 20.42 7.48
C GLN A 21 -4.94 19.77 8.88
N THR A 22 -6.14 19.39 9.28
CA THR A 22 -6.43 18.75 10.57
C THR A 22 -7.13 17.42 10.33
N LYS A 23 -7.05 16.53 11.33
CA LYS A 23 -7.71 15.22 11.29
C LYS A 23 -9.21 15.34 11.04
N ASP A 24 -9.86 16.30 11.69
CA ASP A 24 -11.31 16.52 11.57
C ASP A 24 -11.75 16.89 10.15
N ASN A 25 -10.85 17.49 9.37
CA ASN A 25 -11.13 17.89 7.99
C ASN A 25 -10.81 16.81 6.95
N LEU A 26 -10.26 15.66 7.35
CA LEU A 26 -10.08 14.51 6.46
C LEU A 26 -11.44 13.95 6.02
N VAL A 27 -11.43 13.10 4.98
CA VAL A 27 -12.64 12.40 4.54
C VAL A 27 -12.90 11.23 5.50
N HIS A 28 -14.02 11.30 6.21
CA HIS A 28 -14.45 10.27 7.14
C HIS A 28 -15.33 9.22 6.47
N LEU A 29 -15.36 8.02 7.05
CA LEU A 29 -16.43 7.07 6.79
C LEU A 29 -17.77 7.69 7.23
N LYS A 30 -18.86 7.27 6.61
CA LYS A 30 -20.19 7.69 7.07
C LYS A 30 -20.45 7.12 8.47
N ASP A 31 -21.18 7.87 9.28
CA ASP A 31 -21.57 7.42 10.62
C ASP A 31 -22.18 6.02 10.62
N GLY A 32 -21.69 5.16 11.52
CA GLY A 32 -22.12 3.78 11.66
C GLY A 32 -21.63 2.83 10.56
N GLN A 33 -20.85 3.28 9.59
CA GLN A 33 -20.20 2.41 8.60
C GLN A 33 -18.81 2.00 9.09
N ILE A 34 -18.57 0.69 9.12
CA ILE A 34 -17.29 0.09 9.57
C ILE A 34 -16.32 -0.14 8.41
N VAL A 35 -16.79 0.03 7.17
CA VAL A 35 -16.02 -0.10 5.93
C VAL A 35 -16.44 1.00 4.95
N GLY A 36 -15.51 1.43 4.12
CA GLY A 36 -15.77 2.33 3.00
C GLY A 36 -15.72 1.58 1.67
N GLU A 37 -16.50 2.03 0.70
CA GLU A 37 -16.26 1.71 -0.71
C GLU A 37 -15.08 2.56 -1.17
N TRP A 38 -13.86 2.03 -0.98
CA TRP A 38 -12.61 2.72 -1.33
C TRP A 38 -12.36 2.58 -2.84
N ARG A 39 -12.92 3.49 -3.63
CA ARG A 39 -12.44 3.74 -4.99
C ARG A 39 -11.74 5.10 -5.02
N ASP A 40 -10.43 5.07 -4.82
CA ASP A 40 -9.41 6.00 -5.34
C ASP A 40 -9.67 7.52 -5.22
N SER A 41 -9.68 8.07 -4.00
CA SER A 41 -10.03 9.49 -3.77
C SER A 41 -8.88 10.50 -3.99
N ALA A 42 -7.60 10.13 -3.92
CA ALA A 42 -6.50 11.08 -4.12
C ALA A 42 -6.33 11.49 -5.60
N TYR A 43 -6.45 10.53 -6.52
CA TYR A 43 -6.33 10.77 -7.98
C TYR A 43 -7.51 11.45 -8.60
N ALA A 44 -8.65 11.38 -7.91
CA ALA A 44 -9.85 12.04 -8.34
C ALA A 44 -9.60 13.55 -8.53
N LEU A 45 -8.82 14.21 -7.66
CA LEU A 45 -8.54 15.64 -7.77
C LEU A 45 -7.66 15.97 -8.99
N ARG A 46 -6.52 15.28 -9.18
CA ARG A 46 -5.66 15.47 -10.37
C ARG A 46 -6.42 15.14 -11.67
N ALA A 47 -7.24 14.09 -11.67
CA ALA A 47 -8.08 13.71 -12.79
C ALA A 47 -9.14 14.79 -13.08
N ILE A 48 -9.81 15.33 -12.06
CA ILE A 48 -10.77 16.45 -12.20
C ILE A 48 -10.06 17.67 -12.79
N GLY A 49 -8.86 18.02 -12.33
CA GLY A 49 -8.05 19.10 -12.89
C GLY A 49 -7.77 18.89 -14.38
N SER A 50 -7.38 17.67 -14.77
CA SER A 50 -7.17 17.30 -16.18
C SER A 50 -8.44 17.38 -17.01
N LEU A 51 -9.55 16.84 -16.52
CA LEU A 51 -10.85 16.90 -17.20
C LEU A 51 -11.33 18.35 -17.37
N ALA A 52 -11.12 19.20 -16.37
CA ALA A 52 -11.47 20.63 -16.43
C ALA A 52 -10.62 21.39 -17.45
N ARG A 53 -9.30 21.14 -17.51
CA ARG A 53 -8.41 21.70 -18.54
C ARG A 53 -8.85 21.34 -19.95
N ASN A 54 -9.38 20.13 -20.13
CA ASN A 54 -9.80 19.61 -21.43
C ASN A 54 -11.29 19.83 -21.72
N ASN A 55 -11.98 20.69 -20.95
CA ASN A 55 -13.40 21.04 -21.12
C ASN A 55 -14.39 19.86 -21.01
N PHE A 56 -14.02 18.77 -20.34
CA PHE A 56 -14.93 17.65 -20.05
C PHE A 56 -15.84 17.90 -18.84
N VAL A 57 -15.56 18.92 -18.04
CA VAL A 57 -16.45 19.43 -16.98
C VAL A 57 -16.77 20.90 -17.22
N ASN A 58 -18.03 21.29 -17.02
CA ASN A 58 -18.52 22.67 -17.21
C ASN A 58 -18.12 23.59 -16.04
N GLN A 59 -16.88 23.48 -15.57
CA GLN A 59 -16.29 24.19 -14.43
C GLN A 59 -14.79 24.42 -14.71
N THR A 60 -14.45 25.25 -15.70
CA THR A 60 -13.06 25.45 -16.16
C THR A 60 -12.12 25.95 -15.05
N HIS A 61 -12.65 26.68 -14.06
CA HIS A 61 -11.89 27.12 -12.89
C HIS A 61 -11.39 25.97 -11.99
N TRP A 62 -11.98 24.76 -12.10
CA TRP A 62 -11.52 23.58 -11.38
C TRP A 62 -10.16 23.07 -11.83
N ALA A 63 -9.68 23.45 -13.02
CA ALA A 63 -8.36 23.06 -13.51
C ALA A 63 -7.25 23.35 -12.48
N ASN A 64 -7.18 24.59 -12.01
CA ASN A 64 -6.15 25.02 -11.05
C ASN A 64 -6.58 24.77 -9.60
N LEU A 65 -7.88 24.80 -9.31
CA LEU A 65 -8.37 24.56 -7.95
C LEU A 65 -8.13 23.10 -7.52
N ALA A 66 -8.46 22.15 -8.39
CA ALA A 66 -8.30 20.73 -8.11
C ALA A 66 -6.81 20.35 -7.98
N ASP A 67 -5.93 20.95 -8.78
CA ASP A 67 -4.49 20.76 -8.64
C ASP A 67 -3.95 21.28 -7.30
N ARG A 68 -4.44 22.44 -6.83
CA ARG A 68 -4.07 22.96 -5.51
C ARG A 68 -4.57 22.05 -4.38
N TYR A 69 -5.81 21.58 -4.48
CA TYR A 69 -6.35 20.64 -3.51
C TYR A 69 -5.53 19.35 -3.50
N ALA A 70 -5.27 18.77 -4.68
CA ALA A 70 -4.45 17.58 -4.81
C ALA A 70 -3.07 17.76 -4.17
N GLN A 71 -2.40 18.89 -4.40
CA GLN A 71 -1.10 19.16 -3.79
C GLN A 71 -1.16 19.12 -2.26
N VAL A 72 -2.11 19.82 -1.64
CA VAL A 72 -2.26 19.83 -0.18
C VAL A 72 -2.57 18.43 0.35
N TRP A 73 -3.47 17.69 -0.31
CA TRP A 73 -3.79 16.32 0.07
C TRP A 73 -2.57 15.38 -0.06
N GLU A 74 -1.79 15.50 -1.14
CA GLU A 74 -0.62 14.67 -1.39
C GLU A 74 0.53 14.91 -0.39
N ASP A 75 0.72 16.17 0.03
CA ASP A 75 1.82 16.59 0.90
C ASP A 75 1.48 16.42 2.40
N GLU A 76 0.24 16.67 2.81
CA GLU A 76 -0.10 16.86 4.23
C GLU A 76 -0.78 15.65 4.87
N THR A 77 -1.34 14.72 4.08
CA THR A 77 -2.11 13.60 4.64
C THR A 77 -1.24 12.49 5.24
N LEU A 78 -0.09 12.18 4.64
CA LEU A 78 0.75 11.05 5.08
C LEU A 78 1.16 11.16 6.56
N GLY A 79 1.40 12.39 7.04
CA GLY A 79 1.80 12.65 8.42
C GLY A 79 0.81 12.12 9.46
N PHE A 80 -0.50 12.11 9.15
CA PHE A 80 -1.53 11.61 10.07
C PHE A 80 -1.50 10.09 10.25
N PHE A 81 -1.04 9.37 9.23
CA PHE A 81 -1.02 7.91 9.21
C PHE A 81 0.35 7.33 9.58
N LYS A 82 1.41 8.14 9.59
CA LYS A 82 2.76 7.67 9.89
C LYS A 82 2.82 7.02 11.27
N VAL A 83 3.35 5.81 11.31
CA VAL A 83 3.69 5.05 12.51
C VAL A 83 5.20 4.85 12.53
N THR A 84 5.81 4.99 13.71
CA THR A 84 7.21 4.66 13.93
C THR A 84 7.30 3.78 15.17
N VAL A 85 7.78 2.56 14.97
CA VAL A 85 7.95 1.56 16.02
C VAL A 85 9.43 1.41 16.30
N PRO A 86 9.91 1.76 17.51
CA PRO A 86 11.32 1.59 17.85
C PRO A 86 11.80 0.17 17.66
N GLU A 87 13.03 -0.03 17.17
CA GLU A 87 13.60 -1.35 16.82
C GLU A 87 13.33 -2.44 17.88
N SER A 88 13.62 -2.15 19.15
CA SER A 88 13.43 -3.10 20.24
C SER A 88 11.97 -3.48 20.46
N ASN A 89 11.05 -2.52 20.30
CA ASN A 89 9.62 -2.75 20.41
C ASN A 89 9.10 -3.53 19.18
N ALA A 90 9.59 -3.20 17.98
CA ALA A 90 9.27 -3.92 16.75
C ALA A 90 9.62 -5.41 16.87
N LYS A 91 10.83 -5.75 17.36
CA LYS A 91 11.23 -7.14 17.64
C LYS A 91 10.30 -7.85 18.63
N GLN A 92 9.92 -7.18 19.72
CA GLN A 92 9.01 -7.74 20.72
C GLN A 92 7.60 -7.98 20.16
N LEU A 93 7.06 -7.03 19.41
CA LEU A 93 5.72 -7.12 18.80
C LEU A 93 5.65 -8.27 17.80
N VAL A 94 6.62 -8.34 16.89
CA VAL A 94 6.70 -9.41 15.88
C VAL A 94 6.87 -10.78 16.53
N SER A 95 7.71 -10.90 17.57
CA SER A 95 7.84 -12.16 18.32
C SER A 95 6.53 -12.56 19.02
N SER A 96 5.85 -11.60 19.66
CA SER A 96 4.59 -11.85 20.37
C SER A 96 3.46 -12.22 19.40
N TYR A 97 3.41 -11.56 18.25
CA TYR A 97 2.48 -11.87 17.18
C TYR A 97 2.69 -13.29 16.64
N ALA A 98 3.93 -13.66 16.31
CA ALA A 98 4.26 -15.00 15.83
C ALA A 98 3.82 -16.10 16.81
N GLN A 99 4.01 -15.87 18.12
CA GLN A 99 3.50 -16.77 19.17
C GLN A 99 1.97 -16.80 19.21
N THR A 100 1.32 -15.64 19.09
CA THR A 100 -0.15 -15.51 19.13
C THR A 100 -0.82 -16.31 18.01
N ILE A 101 -0.28 -16.24 16.79
CA ILE A 101 -0.79 -17.00 15.65
C ILE A 101 -0.25 -18.43 15.57
N SER A 102 0.58 -18.84 16.53
CA SER A 102 1.27 -20.15 16.54
C SER A 102 2.03 -20.43 15.23
N LEU A 103 2.73 -19.41 14.71
CA LEU A 103 3.53 -19.54 13.49
C LEU A 103 4.63 -20.57 13.70
N THR A 104 4.70 -21.57 12.82
CA THR A 104 5.72 -22.63 12.86
C THR A 104 7.04 -22.23 12.19
N GLY A 105 7.03 -21.17 11.39
CA GLY A 105 8.19 -20.61 10.71
C GLY A 105 8.97 -19.56 11.49
N PRO A 106 10.06 -19.03 10.92
CA PRO A 106 10.86 -17.98 11.54
C PRO A 106 10.05 -16.69 11.65
N ASN A 107 10.12 -16.03 12.80
CA ASN A 107 9.46 -14.74 13.02
C ASN A 107 10.21 -13.55 12.36
N GLN A 108 11.43 -13.79 11.86
CA GLN A 108 12.27 -12.81 11.15
C GLN A 108 12.65 -11.57 11.98
N THR A 109 12.58 -11.65 13.31
CA THR A 109 12.94 -10.53 14.20
C THR A 109 14.39 -10.06 14.06
N ASP A 110 15.32 -10.96 13.71
CA ASP A 110 16.72 -10.63 13.46
C ASP A 110 16.95 -9.77 12.21
N THR A 111 15.97 -9.71 11.30
CA THR A 111 16.01 -8.85 10.10
C THR A 111 15.57 -7.41 10.38
N ILE A 112 15.11 -7.13 11.61
CA ILE A 112 14.77 -5.79 12.06
C ILE A 112 16.06 -5.13 12.58
N ASP A 113 16.59 -4.20 11.80
CA ASP A 113 17.90 -3.56 11.95
C ASP A 113 17.81 -2.07 12.29
N GLY A 114 16.60 -1.60 12.63
CA GLY A 114 16.32 -0.24 13.06
C GLY A 114 14.82 -0.04 13.29
N ASP A 115 14.42 1.22 13.47
CA ASP A 115 13.03 1.59 13.66
C ASP A 115 12.19 1.20 12.43
N VAL A 116 11.03 0.59 12.68
CA VAL A 116 10.09 0.21 11.63
C VAL A 116 9.12 1.35 11.39
N ILE A 117 9.09 1.85 10.16
CA ILE A 117 8.21 2.93 9.72
C ILE A 117 7.21 2.35 8.72
N TYR A 118 5.93 2.67 8.90
CA TYR A 118 4.85 2.35 7.97
C TYR A 118 3.71 3.36 8.14
N HIS A 119 2.70 3.29 7.29
CA HIS A 119 1.48 4.09 7.42
C HIS A 119 0.34 3.20 7.92
N ALA A 120 -0.34 3.62 8.97
CA ALA A 120 -1.54 2.98 9.49
C ALA A 120 -2.61 2.86 8.40
N LEU A 121 -3.40 1.80 8.45
CA LEU A 121 -4.46 1.53 7.46
C LEU A 121 -5.58 2.56 7.52
N ALA A 122 -5.90 3.04 8.72
CA ALA A 122 -6.96 4.00 8.96
C ALA A 122 -6.69 4.80 10.25
N LEU A 123 -7.39 5.92 10.41
CA LEU A 123 -7.50 6.63 11.69
C LEU A 123 -8.83 6.27 12.35
N ASP A 124 -8.91 6.41 13.68
CA ASP A 124 -10.14 6.20 14.46
C ASP A 124 -10.81 4.85 14.17
N GLY A 125 -10.03 3.79 14.36
CA GLY A 125 -10.52 2.42 14.26
C GLY A 125 -11.48 2.06 15.39
N ASN A 126 -12.17 0.93 15.19
CA ASN A 126 -12.96 0.29 16.23
C ASN A 126 -12.13 0.06 17.51
N ASN A 127 -12.81 -0.14 18.64
CA ASN A 127 -12.18 -0.32 19.96
C ASN A 127 -11.35 0.89 20.45
N ASN A 128 -11.78 2.11 20.08
CA ASN A 128 -11.10 3.36 20.45
C ASN A 128 -9.64 3.44 20.00
N GLN A 129 -9.31 2.81 18.87
CA GLN A 129 -7.97 2.86 18.30
C GLN A 129 -7.77 4.18 17.57
N THR A 130 -6.83 5.01 18.02
CA THR A 130 -6.53 6.28 17.35
C THR A 130 -6.01 6.10 15.93
N GLN A 131 -5.31 4.98 15.69
CA GLN A 131 -4.83 4.51 14.40
C GLN A 131 -5.01 2.99 14.30
N VAL A 132 -5.34 2.48 13.11
CA VAL A 132 -5.40 1.05 12.80
C VAL A 132 -4.00 0.60 12.39
N LEU A 133 -3.26 0.02 13.33
CA LEU A 133 -1.81 -0.28 13.26
C LEU A 133 -1.47 -1.50 12.39
N ILE A 134 -1.86 -1.46 11.13
CA ILE A 134 -1.60 -2.51 10.13
C ILE A 134 -0.60 -1.97 9.10
N MET A 135 0.59 -2.59 9.02
CA MET A 135 1.50 -2.36 7.90
C MET A 135 0.88 -2.97 6.65
N ASN A 136 0.79 -2.24 5.55
CA ASN A 136 -0.03 -2.66 4.40
C ASN A 136 0.61 -2.27 3.07
N THR A 137 0.14 -2.88 1.99
CA THR A 137 0.62 -2.61 0.63
C THR A 137 -0.12 -1.47 -0.07
N ASP A 138 -0.98 -0.70 0.61
CA ASP A 138 -1.69 0.43 -0.01
C ASP A 138 -0.73 1.57 -0.39
N ASP A 139 0.52 1.52 0.11
CA ASP A 139 1.64 2.29 -0.42
C ASP A 139 1.76 2.20 -1.96
N CYS A 140 1.29 1.09 -2.55
CA CYS A 140 1.24 0.88 -3.99
C CYS A 140 0.43 1.96 -4.72
N PHE A 141 -0.63 2.51 -4.13
CA PHE A 141 -1.38 3.61 -4.73
C PHE A 141 -0.53 4.85 -4.86
N ARG A 142 0.29 5.17 -3.86
CA ARG A 142 1.18 6.32 -3.93
C ARG A 142 2.26 6.11 -4.98
N HIS A 143 2.94 4.96 -4.97
CA HIS A 143 3.95 4.63 -5.99
C HIS A 143 3.36 4.60 -7.39
N PHE A 144 2.22 3.94 -7.58
CA PHE A 144 1.69 3.69 -8.90
C PHE A 144 1.25 4.98 -9.58
N LEU A 145 0.84 5.98 -8.82
CA LEU A 145 -0.19 6.86 -9.29
C LEU A 145 0.28 8.33 -9.01
N LEU A 146 1.15 8.59 -8.00
CA LEU A 146 1.83 9.88 -7.77
C LEU A 146 3.24 9.90 -8.38
N ASN A 147 3.49 10.85 -9.27
CA ASN A 147 4.84 11.21 -9.73
C ASN A 147 5.27 12.61 -9.26
N THR A 148 4.39 13.34 -8.56
CA THR A 148 4.40 14.79 -8.39
C THR A 148 4.73 15.27 -6.97
N THR A 149 5.14 14.39 -6.05
CA THR A 149 5.43 14.80 -4.67
C THR A 149 6.42 15.96 -4.66
N GLY A 150 5.96 17.12 -4.19
CA GLY A 150 6.75 18.36 -4.16
C GLY A 150 7.85 18.28 -3.10
N ASP A 151 7.55 17.60 -1.99
CA ASP A 151 8.47 17.30 -0.90
C ASP A 151 9.33 16.07 -1.21
N GLN A 152 10.61 16.30 -1.52
CA GLN A 152 11.56 15.23 -1.84
C GLN A 152 12.04 14.46 -0.61
N ASP A 153 12.05 15.06 0.58
CA ASP A 153 12.42 14.37 1.81
C ASP A 153 11.33 13.36 2.17
N GLN A 154 10.07 13.78 2.09
CA GLN A 154 8.92 12.91 2.27
C GLN A 154 8.93 11.76 1.25
N LEU A 155 9.22 12.04 -0.04
CA LEU A 155 9.33 11.00 -1.06
C LEU A 155 10.45 10.00 -0.74
N THR A 156 11.62 10.49 -0.33
CA THR A 156 12.78 9.65 -0.01
C THR A 156 12.49 8.72 1.18
N VAL A 157 11.91 9.26 2.25
CA VAL A 157 11.45 8.47 3.41
C VAL A 157 10.39 7.45 3.00
N PHE A 158 9.44 7.84 2.15
CA PHE A 158 8.35 6.96 1.69
C PHE A 158 8.87 5.80 0.84
N VAL A 159 9.78 6.05 -0.11
CA VAL A 159 10.39 5.00 -0.93
C VAL A 159 11.21 4.04 -0.07
N ASN A 160 12.02 4.57 0.85
CA ASN A 160 12.86 3.74 1.72
C ASN A 160 12.03 2.85 2.66
N GLN A 161 10.97 3.41 3.28
CA GLN A 161 10.12 2.62 4.18
C GLN A 161 9.40 1.49 3.43
N THR A 162 8.81 1.78 2.26
CA THR A 162 8.15 0.73 1.47
C THR A 162 9.13 -0.34 1.03
N ALA A 163 10.34 0.05 0.61
CA ALA A 163 11.39 -0.89 0.23
C ALA A 163 11.80 -1.80 1.40
N ASN A 164 11.99 -1.25 2.59
CA ASN A 164 12.33 -2.02 3.78
C ASN A 164 11.20 -2.96 4.23
N ASN A 165 9.95 -2.53 4.09
CA ASN A 165 8.79 -3.36 4.43
C ASN A 165 8.59 -4.52 3.44
N ILE A 166 8.95 -4.36 2.16
CA ILE A 166 8.98 -5.46 1.18
C ILE A 166 10.17 -6.39 1.39
N ARG A 167 11.35 -5.88 1.71
CA ARG A 167 12.56 -6.72 1.82
C ARG A 167 12.54 -7.68 3.01
N ARG A 168 11.70 -7.43 4.01
CA ARG A 168 11.54 -8.30 5.17
C ARG A 168 10.42 -9.31 4.94
N THR A 169 10.70 -10.56 5.28
CA THR A 169 9.71 -11.64 5.24
C THR A 169 8.72 -11.49 6.39
N PHE A 170 7.45 -11.75 6.14
CA PHE A 170 6.41 -11.81 7.17
C PHE A 170 6.80 -12.80 8.29
N PRO A 171 6.60 -12.47 9.58
CA PRO A 171 5.88 -11.31 10.12
C PRO A 171 6.68 -10.01 10.29
N ALA A 172 7.99 -9.99 10.01
CA ALA A 172 8.78 -8.76 10.10
C ALA A 172 8.54 -7.77 8.95
N GLY A 173 8.01 -8.23 7.81
CA GLY A 173 7.62 -7.37 6.69
C GLY A 173 6.41 -7.90 5.93
N LEU A 174 6.34 -7.56 4.64
CA LEU A 174 5.20 -7.85 3.77
C LEU A 174 5.46 -9.03 2.82
N LEU A 175 6.71 -9.45 2.62
CA LEU A 175 7.04 -10.50 1.65
C LEU A 175 6.82 -11.90 2.24
N THR A 176 6.39 -12.81 1.37
CA THR A 176 6.38 -14.27 1.59
C THR A 176 6.80 -14.95 0.29
N ASP A 177 7.16 -16.23 0.34
CA ASP A 177 7.38 -17.02 -0.88
C ASP A 177 6.12 -17.12 -1.75
N ALA A 178 4.94 -16.94 -1.15
CA ALA A 178 3.66 -16.94 -1.86
C ALA A 178 3.30 -15.57 -2.50
N GLY A 179 4.07 -14.51 -2.24
CA GLY A 179 3.78 -13.14 -2.68
C GLY A 179 3.90 -12.11 -1.56
N VAL A 180 3.57 -10.86 -1.87
CA VAL A 180 3.49 -9.78 -0.89
C VAL A 180 2.08 -9.71 -0.30
N ILE A 181 1.95 -9.84 1.02
CA ILE A 181 0.66 -9.78 1.70
C ILE A 181 0.13 -8.36 1.77
N VAL A 182 -1.19 -8.19 1.74
CA VAL A 182 -1.81 -6.85 1.73
C VAL A 182 -1.85 -6.19 3.09
N ALA A 183 -1.88 -6.96 4.17
CA ALA A 183 -1.95 -6.47 5.53
C ALA A 183 -1.10 -7.34 6.48
N ASN A 184 -0.23 -6.69 7.24
CA ASN A 184 0.58 -7.25 8.29
C ASN A 184 0.18 -6.63 9.66
N PRO A 185 -0.54 -7.39 10.52
CA PRO A 185 -0.96 -6.94 11.85
C PRO A 185 0.13 -7.05 12.93
N ALA A 186 1.34 -7.55 12.63
CA ALA A 186 2.34 -7.94 13.63
C ALA A 186 2.86 -6.79 14.51
N TYR A 187 2.68 -5.55 14.07
CA TYR A 187 3.10 -4.34 14.80
C TYR A 187 2.00 -3.74 15.68
N GLY A 188 0.79 -4.30 15.64
CA GLY A 188 -0.32 -3.89 16.48
C GLY A 188 -0.29 -4.60 17.85
N GLN A 189 -0.37 -3.84 18.94
CA GLN A 189 -0.37 -4.37 20.31
C GLN A 189 -1.69 -5.04 20.71
N ASP A 190 -2.81 -4.59 20.14
CA ASP A 190 -4.14 -5.09 20.51
C ASP A 190 -4.37 -6.49 19.89
N PRO A 191 -4.73 -7.52 20.70
CA PRO A 191 -5.04 -8.86 20.20
C PRO A 191 -6.13 -8.90 19.12
N VAL A 192 -6.95 -7.85 18.99
CA VAL A 192 -7.92 -7.73 17.90
C VAL A 192 -7.27 -7.79 16.52
N TYR A 193 -6.03 -7.32 16.37
CA TYR A 193 -5.34 -7.31 15.08
C TYR A 193 -5.04 -8.74 14.62
N ALA A 194 -4.41 -9.55 15.47
CA ALA A 194 -4.13 -10.96 15.17
C ALA A 194 -5.41 -11.79 14.98
N ARG A 195 -6.49 -11.43 15.69
CA ARG A 195 -7.78 -12.10 15.54
C ARG A 195 -8.42 -11.77 14.19
N ASN A 196 -8.44 -10.51 13.77
CA ASN A 196 -9.27 -10.10 12.63
C ASN A 196 -8.52 -10.13 11.29
N TRP A 197 -7.19 -9.98 11.28
CA TRP A 197 -6.37 -10.02 10.05
C TRP A 197 -5.69 -11.38 9.91
N THR A 198 -6.48 -12.39 9.55
CA THR A 198 -5.97 -13.76 9.34
C THR A 198 -5.66 -14.02 7.86
N SER A 199 -4.98 -15.12 7.56
CA SER A 199 -4.81 -15.60 6.19
C SER A 199 -6.11 -16.10 5.56
N GLY A 200 -7.20 -16.23 6.33
CA GLY A 200 -8.54 -16.53 5.82
C GLY A 200 -9.42 -15.29 5.59
N ALA A 201 -8.99 -14.09 6.01
CA ALA A 201 -9.76 -12.87 5.85
C ALA A 201 -9.49 -12.21 4.48
N TYR A 202 -10.55 -11.72 3.82
CA TYR A 202 -10.49 -11.17 2.45
C TYR A 202 -9.50 -10.01 2.28
N HIS A 203 -9.28 -9.22 3.35
CA HIS A 203 -8.27 -8.17 3.44
C HIS A 203 -7.29 -8.40 4.61
N GLY A 204 -7.12 -9.67 5.02
CA GLY A 204 -6.17 -10.06 6.05
C GLY A 204 -4.76 -10.21 5.50
N THR A 205 -4.01 -11.20 6.00
CA THR A 205 -2.65 -11.49 5.55
C THR A 205 -2.65 -12.27 4.22
N VAL A 206 -3.49 -11.89 3.27
CA VAL A 206 -3.66 -12.53 1.96
C VAL A 206 -2.88 -11.78 0.89
N ILE A 207 -2.70 -12.39 -0.28
CA ILE A 207 -2.02 -11.78 -1.43
C ILE A 207 -3.06 -11.45 -2.49
N TRP A 208 -3.03 -10.21 -2.96
CA TRP A 208 -3.84 -9.77 -4.09
C TRP A 208 -2.95 -9.56 -5.32
N SER A 209 -3.46 -9.86 -6.52
CA SER A 209 -2.68 -9.64 -7.75
C SER A 209 -2.52 -8.17 -8.11
N TRP A 210 -3.51 -7.32 -7.79
CA TRP A 210 -3.44 -5.91 -8.18
C TRP A 210 -2.41 -5.08 -7.40
N PRO A 211 -2.22 -5.22 -6.06
CA PRO A 211 -1.16 -4.50 -5.37
C PRO A 211 0.22 -4.94 -5.86
N LEU A 212 0.41 -6.23 -6.18
CA LEU A 212 1.66 -6.72 -6.75
C LEU A 212 1.97 -6.02 -8.08
N ALA A 213 0.99 -5.94 -8.98
CA ALA A 213 1.17 -5.27 -10.27
C ALA A 213 1.43 -3.76 -10.11
N MET A 214 0.75 -3.10 -9.17
CA MET A 214 0.95 -1.68 -8.88
C MET A 214 2.31 -1.40 -8.22
N MET A 215 2.72 -2.24 -7.27
CA MET A 215 4.04 -2.19 -6.63
C MET A 215 5.18 -2.48 -7.61
N ALA A 216 4.94 -3.34 -8.61
CA ALA A 216 5.90 -3.63 -9.66
C ALA A 216 6.17 -2.43 -10.58
N LYS A 217 5.39 -1.35 -10.49
CA LYS A 217 5.67 -0.12 -11.23
C LYS A 217 7.00 0.48 -10.75
N GLN A 218 7.82 0.82 -11.74
CA GLN A 218 9.20 1.24 -11.53
C GLN A 218 9.28 2.68 -11.01
N GLN A 219 9.46 2.85 -9.70
CA GLN A 219 9.98 4.12 -9.17
C GLN A 219 11.42 4.38 -9.65
N LEU A 220 12.20 3.31 -9.82
CA LEU A 220 13.60 3.36 -10.24
C LEU A 220 13.80 3.94 -11.65
N SER A 221 12.82 3.81 -12.56
CA SER A 221 12.91 4.43 -13.89
C SER A 221 12.91 5.95 -13.85
N ARG A 222 12.42 6.55 -12.75
CA ARG A 222 12.52 8.00 -12.51
C ARG A 222 13.98 8.44 -12.29
N CYS A 223 14.87 7.51 -11.92
CA CYS A 223 16.31 7.75 -11.77
C CYS A 223 17.08 7.70 -13.10
N GLU A 224 16.49 7.15 -14.17
CA GLU A 224 17.14 7.00 -15.49
C GLU A 224 16.98 8.26 -16.38
N THR A 225 16.29 9.29 -15.91
CA THR A 225 15.96 10.52 -16.67
C THR A 225 17.14 11.49 -16.77
N GLY A 226 18.21 11.06 -17.45
CA GLY A 226 19.43 11.85 -17.65
C GLY A 226 19.75 12.24 -19.09
N ASN A 227 19.17 11.62 -20.14
CA ASN A 227 19.73 11.83 -21.49
C ASN A 227 18.79 11.90 -22.70
N ASN A 228 17.51 11.58 -22.65
CA ASN A 228 16.66 11.69 -23.85
C ASN A 228 15.18 11.84 -23.49
N SER A 229 14.65 13.06 -23.55
CA SER A 229 13.30 13.35 -24.07
C SER A 229 13.10 14.86 -24.14
N ALA A 230 13.22 15.38 -25.36
CA ALA A 230 12.57 16.62 -25.73
C ALA A 230 11.05 16.43 -25.56
N SER A 231 10.42 17.47 -25.02
CA SER A 231 8.97 17.68 -24.92
C SER A 231 8.28 17.21 -23.62
N HIS A 232 7.77 18.22 -22.90
CA HIS A 232 6.78 18.22 -21.81
C HIS A 232 7.31 17.92 -20.38
N ALA A 233 7.62 19.03 -19.69
CA ALA A 233 8.05 19.18 -18.29
C ALA A 233 9.41 18.54 -17.94
N HIS A 234 10.35 19.35 -17.43
CA HIS A 234 11.55 18.86 -16.77
C HIS A 234 11.13 18.05 -15.53
N ILE A 235 11.00 16.73 -15.67
CA ILE A 235 10.85 15.85 -14.52
C ILE A 235 12.18 15.87 -13.79
N ARG A 236 12.24 16.60 -12.67
CA ARG A 236 13.38 16.58 -11.76
C ARG A 236 13.63 15.14 -11.33
N THR A 237 14.87 14.66 -11.47
CA THR A 237 15.30 13.38 -10.92
C THR A 237 15.05 13.38 -9.41
N PRO A 238 14.31 12.40 -8.85
CA PRO A 238 14.02 12.37 -7.42
C PRO A 238 15.28 12.31 -6.55
N ASP A 239 15.24 12.93 -5.37
CA ASP A 239 16.43 13.02 -4.51
C ASP A 239 16.88 11.63 -3.99
N PHE A 240 15.93 10.71 -3.76
CA PHE A 240 16.23 9.33 -3.38
C PHE A 240 17.13 8.59 -4.38
N CYS A 241 17.18 9.03 -5.65
CA CYS A 241 18.05 8.44 -6.66
C CYS A 241 19.54 8.70 -6.39
N ASN A 242 19.86 9.74 -5.61
CA ASN A 242 21.23 10.09 -5.23
C ASN A 242 21.59 9.62 -3.81
N ASP A 243 20.63 9.12 -3.05
CA ASP A 243 20.88 8.45 -1.76
C ASP A 243 21.19 6.97 -2.03
N ALA A 244 22.46 6.59 -1.92
CA ALA A 244 22.92 5.24 -2.24
C ALA A 244 22.19 4.17 -1.42
N ALA A 245 21.94 4.41 -0.13
CA ALA A 245 21.28 3.44 0.73
C ALA A 245 19.82 3.27 0.34
N VAL A 246 19.09 4.37 0.09
CA VAL A 246 17.69 4.31 -0.31
C VAL A 246 17.53 3.70 -1.70
N TYR A 247 18.39 4.08 -2.65
CA TYR A 247 18.40 3.52 -3.99
C TYR A 247 18.66 2.01 -3.97
N ASP A 248 19.66 1.54 -3.23
CA ASP A 248 19.99 0.11 -3.11
C ASP A 248 18.87 -0.66 -2.41
N ASN A 249 18.23 -0.09 -1.39
CA ASN A 249 17.07 -0.67 -0.75
C ASN A 249 15.90 -0.79 -1.74
N ALA A 250 15.59 0.27 -2.50
CA ALA A 250 14.52 0.25 -3.50
C ALA A 250 14.79 -0.75 -4.63
N LYS A 251 16.04 -0.84 -5.11
CA LYS A 251 16.48 -1.81 -6.11
C LYS A 251 16.38 -3.24 -5.60
N THR A 252 16.79 -3.49 -4.37
CA THR A 252 16.66 -4.81 -3.74
C THR A 252 15.19 -5.20 -3.60
N ALA A 253 14.35 -4.29 -3.08
CA ALA A 253 12.92 -4.50 -2.93
C ALA A 253 12.23 -4.80 -4.28
N TYR A 254 12.59 -4.07 -5.33
CA TYR A 254 12.11 -4.29 -6.68
C TYR A 254 12.44 -5.70 -7.18
N ASN A 255 13.69 -6.14 -6.99
CA ASN A 255 14.13 -7.44 -7.45
C ASN A 255 13.47 -8.59 -6.68
N VAL A 256 13.40 -8.53 -5.34
CA VAL A 256 12.73 -9.59 -4.56
C VAL A 256 11.22 -9.65 -4.81
N LEU A 257 10.58 -8.50 -5.07
CA LEU A 257 9.19 -8.45 -5.50
C LEU A 257 9.00 -9.18 -6.83
N TRP A 258 9.87 -8.89 -7.82
CA TRP A 258 9.79 -9.54 -9.13
C TRP A 258 10.11 -11.02 -9.08
N ASP A 259 11.11 -11.43 -8.28
CA ASP A 259 11.43 -12.84 -8.05
C ASP A 259 10.21 -13.59 -7.48
N SER A 260 9.50 -12.96 -6.52
CA SER A 260 8.26 -13.51 -5.96
C SER A 260 7.12 -13.57 -6.97
N ILE A 261 6.92 -12.52 -7.79
CA ILE A 261 5.91 -12.51 -8.86
C ILE A 261 6.19 -13.62 -9.89
N GLU A 262 7.45 -13.79 -10.29
CA GLU A 262 7.89 -14.77 -11.27
C GLU A 262 7.78 -16.21 -10.73
N ALA A 263 8.14 -16.44 -9.46
CA ALA A 263 7.93 -17.72 -8.79
C ALA A 263 6.44 -18.11 -8.68
N ASN A 264 5.54 -17.12 -8.62
CA ASN A 264 4.10 -17.30 -8.45
C ASN A 264 3.30 -17.11 -9.75
N GLN A 265 3.90 -17.24 -10.93
CA GLN A 265 3.23 -17.05 -12.24
C GLN A 265 1.90 -17.80 -12.39
N ALA A 266 1.81 -19.02 -11.85
CA ALA A 266 0.58 -19.81 -11.89
C ALA A 266 -0.60 -19.16 -11.14
N GLN A 267 -0.31 -18.31 -10.14
CA GLN A 267 -1.31 -17.63 -9.31
C GLN A 267 -1.75 -16.28 -9.91
N LEU A 268 -0.97 -15.66 -10.79
CA LEU A 268 -1.22 -14.29 -11.28
C LEU A 268 -2.53 -14.11 -12.07
N SER A 269 -3.19 -15.21 -12.45
CA SER A 269 -4.54 -15.21 -13.04
C SER A 269 -5.67 -15.14 -12.01
N GLN A 270 -5.34 -15.17 -10.72
CA GLN A 270 -6.30 -15.07 -9.61
C GLN A 270 -6.34 -13.62 -9.09
N GLU A 271 -7.50 -13.22 -8.57
CA GLU A 271 -7.65 -11.92 -7.90
C GLU A 271 -6.88 -11.92 -6.57
N VAL A 272 -7.10 -12.97 -5.77
CA VAL A 272 -6.59 -13.11 -4.41
C VAL A 272 -6.29 -14.57 -4.10
N TRP A 273 -5.22 -14.80 -3.35
CA TRP A 273 -4.88 -16.10 -2.77
C TRP A 273 -4.31 -15.91 -1.36
N SER A 274 -4.18 -17.01 -0.65
CA SER A 274 -3.63 -17.06 0.70
C SER A 274 -2.34 -17.89 0.71
N TRP A 275 -1.87 -18.23 1.91
CA TRP A 275 -0.69 -19.04 2.13
C TRP A 275 -0.87 -19.95 3.35
N ILE A 276 -0.14 -21.06 3.33
CA ILE A 276 0.14 -21.88 4.51
C ILE A 276 1.66 -21.96 4.69
N TYR A 277 2.11 -22.13 5.92
CA TYR A 277 3.53 -22.34 6.18
C TYR A 277 3.88 -23.83 6.10
N ASP A 278 4.79 -24.19 5.20
CA ASP A 278 5.36 -25.54 5.11
C ASP A 278 6.66 -25.61 5.91
N SER A 279 6.57 -26.15 7.13
CA SER A 279 7.72 -26.34 8.01
C SER A 279 8.76 -27.34 7.49
N SER A 280 8.42 -28.18 6.51
CA SER A 280 9.38 -29.15 5.96
C SER A 280 10.36 -28.51 4.98
N ASN A 281 9.91 -27.47 4.28
CA ASN A 281 10.70 -26.73 3.29
C ASN A 281 11.04 -25.31 3.75
N ASP A 282 10.57 -24.89 4.92
CA ASP A 282 10.76 -23.55 5.49
C ASP A 282 10.21 -22.43 4.57
N THR A 283 9.03 -22.64 3.99
CA THR A 283 8.45 -21.75 2.96
C THR A 283 6.98 -21.46 3.14
N PHE A 284 6.54 -20.30 2.63
CA PHE A 284 5.13 -19.94 2.51
C PHE A 284 4.56 -20.46 1.18
N VAL A 285 3.63 -21.41 1.24
CA VAL A 285 3.07 -22.05 0.05
C VAL A 285 1.76 -21.37 -0.36
N PRO A 286 1.63 -20.89 -1.62
CA PRO A 286 0.38 -20.34 -2.13
C PRO A 286 -0.78 -21.31 -1.98
N THR A 287 -1.88 -20.84 -1.41
CA THR A 287 -3.05 -21.64 -1.09
C THR A 287 -4.32 -20.90 -1.49
N PRO A 288 -5.30 -21.56 -2.13
CA PRO A 288 -6.57 -20.91 -2.46
C PRO A 288 -7.26 -20.33 -1.23
N LEU A 289 -7.73 -19.08 -1.29
CA LEU A 289 -8.35 -18.42 -0.14
C LEU A 289 -9.59 -19.19 0.37
N GLY A 290 -10.39 -19.78 -0.52
CA GLY A 290 -11.61 -20.51 -0.15
C GLY A 290 -11.37 -21.82 0.56
N VAL A 291 -10.12 -22.31 0.66
CA VAL A 291 -9.79 -23.47 1.52
C VAL A 291 -9.34 -23.08 2.91
N MET A 292 -9.08 -21.79 3.16
CA MET A 292 -8.63 -21.29 4.45
C MET A 292 -9.74 -21.35 5.50
N PRO A 293 -9.39 -21.42 6.80
CA PRO A 293 -10.37 -21.31 7.87
C PRO A 293 -11.20 -20.02 7.71
N PRO A 294 -12.50 -20.05 8.04
CA PRO A 294 -13.34 -18.86 7.94
C PRO A 294 -12.79 -17.74 8.84
N PRO A 295 -12.91 -16.46 8.40
CA PRO A 295 -12.61 -15.33 9.25
C PRO A 295 -13.39 -15.40 10.58
N PRO A 296 -12.86 -14.87 11.70
CA PRO A 296 -13.60 -14.88 12.95
C PRO A 296 -14.94 -14.14 12.84
N GLY A 297 -15.99 -14.77 13.36
CA GLY A 297 -17.35 -14.24 13.31
C GLY A 297 -18.14 -14.60 12.05
N THR A 298 -17.56 -15.32 11.08
CA THR A 298 -18.29 -15.84 9.91
C THR A 298 -18.38 -17.36 9.94
N ALA A 299 -19.54 -17.90 9.57
CA ALA A 299 -19.76 -19.35 9.50
C ALA A 299 -19.21 -19.97 8.20
N SER A 300 -19.06 -19.16 7.15
CA SER A 300 -18.59 -19.59 5.84
C SER A 300 -17.16 -19.13 5.58
N ARG A 301 -16.43 -19.96 4.82
CA ARG A 301 -15.15 -19.57 4.22
C ARG A 301 -15.38 -18.44 3.23
N THR A 302 -14.35 -17.65 2.97
CA THR A 302 -14.40 -16.61 1.95
C THR A 302 -14.53 -17.25 0.57
N GLU A 303 -15.51 -16.79 -0.22
CA GLU A 303 -15.72 -17.28 -1.58
C GLU A 303 -14.48 -16.97 -2.44
N SER A 304 -13.92 -18.00 -3.09
CA SER A 304 -12.76 -17.84 -3.99
C SER A 304 -12.89 -18.63 -5.28
N ASP A 305 -14.05 -19.24 -5.55
CA ASP A 305 -14.23 -20.24 -6.62
C ASP A 305 -14.65 -19.62 -7.96
N ILE A 306 -14.55 -18.29 -8.07
CA ILE A 306 -14.79 -17.59 -9.32
C ILE A 306 -13.45 -17.25 -9.95
N ARG A 307 -13.14 -17.90 -11.09
CA ARG A 307 -12.15 -17.40 -12.05
C ARG A 307 -12.64 -16.02 -12.48
N GLN A 308 -12.20 -14.97 -11.81
CA GLN A 308 -12.58 -13.61 -12.16
C GLN A 308 -11.87 -13.22 -13.46
N LEU A 309 -12.50 -13.55 -14.58
CA LEU A 309 -12.03 -13.27 -15.94
C LEU A 309 -11.76 -11.78 -16.22
N TRP A 310 -12.09 -10.90 -15.28
CA TRP A 310 -11.91 -9.45 -15.33
C TRP A 310 -10.68 -8.94 -14.55
N SER A 311 -10.05 -9.75 -13.69
CA SER A 311 -8.83 -9.36 -12.96
C SER A 311 -7.59 -9.65 -13.80
N LEU A 312 -7.32 -8.79 -14.78
CA LEU A 312 -6.26 -8.95 -15.79
C LEU A 312 -5.05 -8.05 -15.51
N THR A 313 -4.59 -7.98 -14.26
CA THR A 313 -3.60 -6.97 -13.86
C THR A 313 -2.20 -7.20 -14.44
N PHE A 314 -1.84 -8.44 -14.74
CA PHE A 314 -0.53 -8.81 -15.31
C PHE A 314 -0.51 -8.98 -16.84
N LEU A 315 -1.40 -8.32 -17.59
CA LEU A 315 -1.36 -8.37 -19.06
C LEU A 315 -0.19 -7.61 -19.69
N SER A 316 0.28 -6.54 -19.05
CA SER A 316 1.26 -5.61 -19.64
C SER A 316 2.40 -5.22 -18.69
N VAL A 317 2.40 -5.73 -17.45
CA VAL A 317 3.45 -5.43 -16.47
C VAL A 317 4.57 -6.46 -16.64
N LYS A 318 5.80 -5.98 -16.88
CA LYS A 318 7.00 -6.81 -17.05
C LYS A 318 8.16 -6.26 -16.24
N ARG A 319 9.03 -7.16 -15.78
CA ARG A 319 10.29 -6.79 -15.14
C ARG A 319 11.13 -6.02 -16.15
N ASN A 320 11.52 -4.81 -15.79
CA ASN A 320 12.67 -4.16 -16.40
C ASN A 320 13.93 -4.80 -15.82
N THR A 321 14.71 -5.43 -16.70
CA THR A 321 15.94 -6.16 -16.37
C THR A 321 17.17 -5.26 -16.27
N SER A 322 17.03 -3.93 -16.42
CA SER A 322 18.13 -2.97 -16.18
C SER A 322 18.41 -2.75 -14.68
N PHE A 323 17.46 -3.09 -13.81
CA PHE A 323 17.56 -3.02 -12.35
C PHE A 323 17.73 -4.41 -11.76
#